data_AF-A0AAX2DWV6-F1
#
_entry.id   AF-A0AAX2DWV6-F1
#
_cell.length_a   1.000
_cell.length_b   1.000
_cell.length_c   1.000
_cell.angle_alpha   90.00
_cell.angle_beta   90.00
_cell.angle_gamma   90.00
#
_symmetry.space_group_name_H-M   'P 1'
#
loop_
_entity.id
_entity.type
_entity.pdbx_description
1 polymer ?
#
loop_
_entity_poly.entity_id
_entity_poly.type
_entity_poly.pdbx_seq_one_letter_code
_entity_poly.pdbx_strand_id
1 'polypeptide(L)'
;MSKLSTAEYVLTFLGVATFLGGGVTAGVYFYLSCTRMDEILGYVKNCKVVNNQRYYLYMGGWGRFLMIGMISGALAYSNYQIRKGMMDAGDVDNFPEPLKRRLIAMFNMQLVFLVCLIVEFIVLKLIRP
;
A
#
# COMPACT_ATOMS: atom_id res chain seq x y z
N MET A 1 41.95 -1.27 3.19
CA MET A 1 41.07 -0.09 3.25
C MET A 1 40.19 -0.03 1.98
N SER A 2 39.31 -1.01 1.76
CA SER A 2 38.55 -1.11 0.49
C SER A 2 37.14 -1.73 0.57
N LYS A 3 36.78 -2.44 1.65
CA LYS A 3 35.46 -3.11 1.74
C LYS A 3 34.30 -2.17 2.11
N LEU A 4 34.57 -1.12 2.89
CA LEU A 4 33.55 -0.15 3.32
C LEU A 4 32.98 0.64 2.15
N SER A 5 33.82 1.11 1.22
CA SER A 5 33.36 1.86 0.05
C SER A 5 32.52 1.00 -0.90
N THR A 6 32.92 -0.25 -1.18
CA THR A 6 32.13 -1.15 -2.04
C THR A 6 30.76 -1.44 -1.45
N ALA A 7 30.65 -1.65 -0.13
CA ALA A 7 29.37 -1.89 0.53
C ALA A 7 28.43 -0.67 0.46
N GLU A 8 28.96 0.54 0.64
CA GLU A 8 28.20 1.80 0.52
C GLU A 8 27.67 2.01 -0.90
N TYR A 9 28.47 1.76 -1.93
CA TYR A 9 28.02 1.85 -3.32
C TYR A 9 26.92 0.83 -3.63
N VAL A 10 27.06 -0.42 -3.18
CA VAL A 10 26.05 -1.47 -3.38
C VAL A 10 24.75 -1.12 -2.66
N LEU A 11 24.81 -0.67 -1.40
CA LEU A 11 23.63 -0.23 -0.65
C LEU A 11 22.94 0.97 -1.28
N THR A 12 23.72 1.93 -1.80
CA THR A 12 23.16 3.11 -2.47
C THR A 12 22.46 2.71 -3.76
N PHE A 13 23.06 1.84 -4.56
CA PHE A 13 22.44 1.32 -5.78
C PHE A 13 21.17 0.51 -5.48
N LEU A 14 21.20 -0.34 -4.45
CA LEU A 14 20.04 -1.11 -4.00
C LEU A 14 18.91 -0.18 -3.56
N GLY A 15 19.22 0.85 -2.78
CA GLY A 15 18.26 1.87 -2.33
C GLY A 15 17.62 2.67 -3.46
N VAL A 16 18.38 3.01 -4.50
CA VAL A 16 17.82 3.65 -5.70
C VAL A 16 16.88 2.70 -6.45
N ALA A 17 17.26 1.43 -6.57
CA ALA A 17 16.44 0.41 -7.23
C ALA A 17 15.12 0.14 -6.47
N THR A 18 15.17 0.04 -5.13
CA THR A 18 13.98 -0.14 -4.28
C THR A 18 13.08 1.10 -4.33
N PHE A 19 13.65 2.30 -4.33
CA PHE A 19 12.89 3.54 -4.48
C PHE A 19 12.18 3.63 -5.83
N LEU A 20 12.85 3.30 -6.93
CA LEU A 20 12.24 3.26 -8.26
C LEU A 20 11.15 2.20 -8.35
N GLY A 21 11.39 1.00 -7.83
CA GLY A 21 10.41 -0.08 -7.78
C GLY A 21 9.17 0.29 -6.96
N GLY A 22 9.36 0.88 -5.78
CA GLY A 22 8.28 1.39 -4.93
C GLY A 22 7.52 2.54 -5.58
N GLY A 23 8.21 3.43 -6.29
CA GLY A 23 7.60 4.55 -7.03
C GLY A 23 6.72 4.08 -8.18
N VAL A 24 7.18 3.11 -8.98
CA VAL A 24 6.36 2.50 -10.06
C VAL A 24 5.14 1.80 -9.47
N THR A 25 5.31 1.02 -8.41
CA THR A 25 4.21 0.30 -7.75
C THR A 25 3.18 1.27 -7.18
N ALA A 26 3.63 2.35 -6.53
CA ALA A 26 2.78 3.44 -6.04
C ALA A 26 2.06 4.17 -7.19
N GLY A 27 2.74 4.41 -8.32
CA GLY A 27 2.15 5.01 -9.51
C GLY A 27 1.05 4.16 -10.13
N VAL A 28 1.25 2.84 -10.22
CA VAL A 28 0.21 1.89 -10.66
C VAL A 28 -0.95 1.88 -9.66
N TYR A 29 -0.66 1.96 -8.37
CA TYR A 29 -1.68 2.08 -7.32
C TYR A 29 -2.50 3.36 -7.46
N PHE A 30 -1.84 4.48 -7.73
CA PHE A 30 -2.46 5.77 -7.95
C PHE A 30 -3.32 5.77 -9.21
N TYR A 31 -2.82 5.17 -10.28
CA TYR A 31 -3.59 5.00 -11.51
C TYR A 31 -4.85 4.15 -11.27
N LEU A 32 -4.72 3.03 -10.55
CA LEU A 32 -5.85 2.19 -10.18
C LEU A 32 -6.85 2.95 -9.28
N SER A 33 -6.35 3.78 -8.37
CA SER A 33 -7.14 4.68 -7.53
C SER A 33 -7.88 5.76 -8.30
N CYS A 34 -7.36 6.19 -9.44
CA CYS A 34 -8.03 7.21 -10.23
C CYS A 34 -9.04 6.60 -11.20
N THR A 35 -8.80 5.37 -11.68
CA THR A 35 -9.59 4.74 -12.74
C THR A 35 -10.64 3.74 -12.26
N ARG A 36 -10.38 3.00 -11.18
CA ARG A 36 -11.22 1.87 -10.70
C ARG A 36 -11.86 2.12 -9.34
N MET A 37 -11.71 3.32 -8.82
CA MET A 37 -12.10 3.62 -7.45
C MET A 37 -13.60 3.70 -7.24
N ASP A 38 -14.36 4.20 -8.21
CA ASP A 38 -15.83 4.19 -8.13
C ASP A 38 -16.39 2.77 -8.11
N GLU A 39 -15.74 1.85 -8.84
CA GLU A 39 -16.08 0.43 -8.86
C GLU A 39 -15.78 -0.23 -7.50
N ILE A 40 -14.58 0.02 -6.94
CA ILE A 40 -14.17 -0.49 -5.62
C ILE A 40 -15.08 0.06 -4.52
N LEU A 41 -15.40 1.36 -4.53
CA LEU A 41 -16.33 2.01 -3.61
C LEU A 41 -17.75 1.43 -3.71
N GLY A 42 -18.15 0.96 -4.88
CA GLY A 42 -19.42 0.26 -5.08
C GLY A 42 -19.53 -1.03 -4.27
N TYR A 43 -18.44 -1.79 -4.15
CA TYR A 43 -18.41 -3.07 -3.43
C TYR A 43 -18.26 -2.94 -1.91
N VAL A 44 -17.64 -1.86 -1.40
CA VAL A 44 -17.44 -1.61 0.05
C VAL A 44 -18.37 -0.52 0.61
N LYS A 45 -19.57 -0.37 0.03
CA LYS A 45 -20.53 0.67 0.40
C LYS A 45 -21.06 0.55 1.84
N ASN A 46 -21.15 -0.66 2.40
CA ASN A 46 -21.63 -0.89 3.76
C ASN A 46 -20.50 -0.93 4.80
N CYS A 47 -19.24 -0.94 4.36
CA CYS A 47 -18.09 -0.96 5.24
C CYS A 47 -17.95 0.36 6.02
N LYS A 48 -18.06 0.27 7.35
CA LYS A 48 -17.98 1.44 8.25
C LYS A 48 -16.63 2.15 8.17
N VAL A 49 -15.52 1.42 7.99
CA VAL A 49 -14.17 2.01 7.82
C VAL A 49 -14.15 2.92 6.60
N VAL A 50 -14.71 2.46 5.48
CA VAL A 50 -14.74 3.20 4.22
C VAL A 50 -15.71 4.38 4.32
N ASN A 51 -16.89 4.17 4.90
CA ASN A 51 -17.89 5.23 5.02
C ASN A 51 -17.46 6.35 5.96
N ASN A 52 -16.80 6.01 7.08
CA ASN A 52 -16.26 6.98 8.04
C ASN A 52 -15.12 7.82 7.44
N GLN A 53 -14.44 7.29 6.44
CA GLN A 53 -13.29 7.92 5.79
C GLN A 53 -13.62 8.52 4.42
N ARG A 54 -14.90 8.56 4.02
CA ARG A 54 -15.35 9.19 2.75
C ARG A 54 -14.93 10.65 2.61
N TYR A 55 -14.61 11.33 3.71
CA TYR A 55 -14.01 12.66 3.69
C TYR A 55 -12.77 12.74 2.78
N TYR A 56 -11.94 11.69 2.71
CA TYR A 56 -10.76 11.69 1.85
C TYR A 56 -11.11 11.76 0.35
N LEU A 57 -12.31 11.37 -0.07
CA LEU A 57 -12.73 11.52 -1.48
C LEU A 57 -12.80 12.98 -1.92
N TYR A 58 -13.06 13.89 -0.98
CA TYR A 58 -13.16 15.33 -1.23
C TYR A 58 -11.79 16.00 -1.38
N MET A 59 -10.70 15.34 -0.98
CA MET A 59 -9.32 15.80 -1.18
C MET A 59 -8.78 15.54 -2.60
N GLY A 60 -9.63 15.13 -3.54
CA GLY A 60 -9.23 14.88 -4.93
C GLY A 60 -8.36 13.64 -5.11
N GLY A 61 -7.46 13.65 -6.10
CA GLY A 61 -6.65 12.47 -6.47
C GLY A 61 -5.78 11.92 -5.33
N TRP A 62 -5.27 12.79 -4.45
CA TRP A 62 -4.46 12.37 -3.29
C TRP A 62 -5.28 11.65 -2.23
N GLY A 63 -6.45 12.20 -1.89
CA GLY A 63 -7.32 11.55 -0.92
C GLY A 63 -7.92 10.25 -1.46
N ARG A 64 -8.12 10.17 -2.79
CA ARG A 64 -8.47 8.92 -3.47
C ARG A 64 -7.41 7.83 -3.24
N PHE A 65 -6.14 8.17 -3.45
CA PHE A 65 -5.01 7.26 -3.23
C PHE A 65 -4.93 6.73 -1.79
N LEU A 66 -5.09 7.62 -0.81
CA LEU A 66 -5.11 7.21 0.61
C LEU A 66 -6.26 6.25 0.89
N MET A 67 -7.43 6.51 0.31
CA MET A 67 -8.60 5.66 0.49
C MET A 67 -8.40 4.26 -0.10
N ILE A 68 -7.87 4.15 -1.33
CA ILE A 68 -7.62 2.83 -1.91
C ILE A 68 -6.58 2.06 -1.11
N GLY A 69 -5.57 2.75 -0.56
CA GLY A 69 -4.58 2.14 0.33
C GLY A 69 -5.23 1.59 1.60
N MET A 70 -6.12 2.36 2.22
CA MET A 70 -6.87 1.92 3.42
C MET A 70 -7.84 0.78 3.13
N ILE A 71 -8.56 0.82 2.01
CA ILE A 71 -9.45 -0.27 1.57
C ILE A 71 -8.64 -1.54 1.31
N SER A 72 -7.49 -1.40 0.66
CA SER A 72 -6.63 -2.54 0.34
C SER A 72 -6.01 -3.16 1.59
N GLY A 73 -5.58 -2.32 2.55
CA GLY A 73 -5.15 -2.78 3.86
C GLY A 73 -6.27 -3.44 4.67
N ALA A 74 -7.49 -2.87 4.61
CA ALA A 74 -8.68 -3.47 5.21
C ALA A 74 -9.00 -4.84 4.62
N LEU A 75 -8.90 -4.99 3.30
CA LEU A 75 -9.09 -6.26 2.60
C LEU A 75 -7.95 -7.26 2.89
N ALA A 76 -6.70 -6.81 2.98
CA ALA A 76 -5.56 -7.65 3.32
C ALA A 76 -5.68 -8.22 4.75
N TYR A 77 -6.24 -7.44 5.66
CA TYR A 77 -6.50 -7.82 7.05
C TYR A 77 -8.00 -8.02 7.33
N SER A 78 -8.78 -8.49 6.34
CA SER A 78 -10.25 -8.55 6.44
C SER A 78 -10.71 -9.39 7.63
N ASN A 79 -10.09 -10.54 7.87
CA ASN A 79 -10.40 -11.41 9.02
C ASN A 79 -10.20 -10.70 10.38
N TYR A 80 -9.22 -9.79 10.49
CA TYR A 80 -8.99 -9.01 11.70
C TYR A 80 -10.02 -7.89 11.84
N GLN A 81 -10.37 -7.22 10.73
CA GLN A 81 -11.35 -6.13 10.75
C GLN A 81 -12.80 -6.60 10.93
N ILE A 82 -13.15 -7.77 10.39
CA ILE A 82 -14.44 -8.44 10.61
C ILE A 82 -14.59 -8.82 12.09
N ARG A 83 -13.55 -9.40 12.70
CA ARG A 83 -13.54 -9.71 14.15
C ARG A 83 -13.73 -8.49 15.05
N LYS A 84 -13.28 -7.31 14.60
CA LYS A 84 -13.47 -6.04 15.31
C LYS A 84 -14.80 -5.34 15.01
N GLY A 85 -15.66 -5.91 14.15
CA GLY A 85 -16.92 -5.31 13.74
C GLY A 85 -16.77 -4.03 12.90
N MET A 86 -15.56 -3.81 12.35
CA MET A 86 -15.24 -2.63 11.54
C MET A 86 -15.56 -2.84 10.06
N MET A 87 -15.59 -4.10 9.62
CA MET A 87 -15.85 -4.51 8.24
C MET A 87 -16.95 -5.56 8.20
N ASP A 88 -17.89 -5.40 7.27
CA ASP A 88 -18.96 -6.37 7.03
C ASP A 88 -18.41 -7.54 6.20
N ALA A 89 -18.69 -8.78 6.62
CA ALA A 89 -18.23 -9.97 5.92
C ALA A 89 -18.89 -10.10 4.53
N GLY A 90 -20.14 -9.64 4.37
CA GLY A 90 -20.87 -9.67 3.11
C GLY A 90 -20.30 -8.73 2.06
N ASP A 91 -19.73 -7.59 2.45
CA ASP A 91 -19.01 -6.69 1.52
C ASP A 91 -17.67 -7.31 1.07
N VAL A 92 -17.03 -8.12 1.93
CA VAL A 92 -15.76 -8.83 1.64
C VAL A 92 -15.98 -10.05 0.75
N ASP A 93 -17.13 -10.71 0.88
CA ASP A 93 -17.51 -11.90 0.11
C ASP A 93 -18.12 -11.55 -1.24
N ASN A 94 -18.85 -10.44 -1.36
CA ASN A 94 -19.32 -9.91 -2.66
C ASN A 94 -18.22 -9.25 -3.49
N PHE A 95 -17.03 -9.04 -2.92
CA PHE A 95 -15.94 -8.41 -3.63
C PHE A 95 -15.33 -9.37 -4.66
N PRO A 96 -15.13 -8.96 -5.92
CA PRO A 96 -14.56 -9.82 -6.93
C PRO A 96 -13.16 -10.32 -6.51
N GLU A 97 -13.03 -11.63 -6.30
CA GLU A 97 -11.79 -12.31 -5.92
C GLU A 97 -10.55 -11.89 -6.72
N PRO A 98 -10.57 -11.79 -8.07
CA PRO A 98 -9.38 -11.38 -8.82
C PRO A 98 -8.94 -9.95 -8.48
N LEU A 99 -9.89 -9.04 -8.21
CA LEU A 99 -9.61 -7.67 -7.84
C LEU A 99 -9.10 -7.58 -6.40
N LYS A 100 -9.74 -8.32 -5.48
CA LYS A 100 -9.33 -8.45 -4.08
C LYS A 100 -7.89 -8.93 -3.98
N ARG A 101 -7.55 -10.01 -4.66
CA ARG A 101 -6.21 -10.61 -4.63
C ARG A 101 -5.16 -9.65 -5.20
N ARG A 102 -5.50 -8.91 -6.26
CA ARG A 102 -4.61 -7.91 -6.86
C ARG A 102 -4.37 -6.72 -5.92
N LEU A 103 -5.41 -6.19 -5.28
CA LEU A 103 -5.28 -5.10 -4.29
C LEU A 103 -4.43 -5.53 -3.10
N ILE A 104 -4.67 -6.73 -2.57
CA ILE A 104 -3.89 -7.29 -1.45
C ILE A 104 -2.43 -7.49 -1.86
N ALA A 105 -2.18 -8.05 -3.04
CA ALA A 105 -0.82 -8.28 -3.55
C ALA A 105 -0.06 -6.96 -3.73
N MET A 106 -0.70 -5.95 -4.32
CA MET A 106 -0.08 -4.64 -4.51
C MET A 106 0.15 -3.94 -3.17
N PHE A 107 -0.78 -4.04 -2.21
CA PHE A 107 -0.61 -3.45 -0.88
C PHE A 107 0.56 -4.08 -0.12
N ASN A 108 0.66 -5.41 -0.17
CA ASN A 108 1.78 -6.14 0.42
C ASN A 108 3.10 -5.81 -0.27
N MET A 109 3.14 -5.72 -1.60
CA MET A 109 4.34 -5.27 -2.32
C MET A 109 4.75 -3.86 -1.89
N GLN A 110 3.81 -2.93 -1.80
CA GLN A 110 4.10 -1.56 -1.36
C GLN A 110 4.64 -1.53 0.07
N LEU A 111 4.09 -2.33 0.98
CA LEU A 111 4.60 -2.47 2.34
C LEU A 111 6.02 -3.06 2.37
N VAL A 112 6.28 -4.10 1.57
CA VAL A 112 7.61 -4.72 1.48
C VAL A 112 8.63 -3.69 0.99
N PHE A 113 8.34 -2.95 -0.09
CA PHE A 113 9.23 -1.89 -0.58
C PHE A 113 9.49 -0.81 0.49
N LEU A 114 8.46 -0.43 1.24
CA LEU A 114 8.60 0.57 2.31
C LEU A 114 9.49 0.05 3.46
N VAL A 115 9.30 -1.20 3.88
CA VAL A 115 10.15 -1.84 4.90
C VAL A 115 11.59 -1.98 4.41
N CYS A 116 11.80 -2.40 3.17
CA CYS A 116 13.14 -2.48 2.56
C CYS A 116 13.85 -1.12 2.60
N LEU A 117 13.17 -0.05 2.19
CA LEU A 117 13.72 1.32 2.25
C LEU A 117 14.08 1.75 3.67
N ILE A 118 13.25 1.45 4.67
CA ILE A 118 13.54 1.76 6.07
C ILE A 118 14.79 1.01 6.53
N VAL A 119 14.89 -0.28 6.22
CA VAL A 119 16.06 -1.10 6.60
C VAL A 119 17.33 -0.57 5.94
N GLU A 120 17.30 -0.30 4.64
CA GLU A 120 18.42 0.30 3.90
C GLU A 120 18.84 1.64 4.50
N PHE A 121 17.88 2.50 4.85
CA PHE A 121 18.13 3.79 5.47
C PHE A 121 18.78 3.65 6.87
N ILE A 122 18.28 2.73 7.70
CA ILE A 122 18.86 2.44 9.03
C ILE A 122 20.29 1.91 8.87
N VAL A 123 20.52 1.00 7.94
CA VAL A 123 21.85 0.41 7.68
C VAL A 123 22.82 1.48 7.19
N LEU A 124 22.41 2.35 6.26
CA LEU A 124 23.23 3.48 5.80
C LEU A 124 23.55 4.45 6.95
N LYS A 125 22.58 4.75 7.81
CA LYS A 125 22.79 5.62 8.98
C LYS A 125 23.71 4.98 10.02
N LEU A 126 23.69 3.65 10.16
CA LEU A 126 24.56 2.93 11.10
C LEU A 126 26.00 2.86 10.58
N ILE A 127 26.19 2.75 9.27
CA ILE A 127 27.52 2.71 8.62
C ILE A 127 28.16 4.10 8.59
N ARG A 128 27.35 5.15 8.47
CA ARG A 128 27.78 6.55 8.43
C ARG A 128 27.37 7.28 9.72
N PRO A 129 28.09 7.06 10.84
CA PRO A 129 27.77 7.67 12.13
C PRO A 129 27.89 9.20 12.11
#